data_AF-A0A0C2F8N4-F1
#
_entry.id   AF-A0A0C2F8N4-F1
#
_cell.length_a   1.000
_cell.length_b   1.000
_cell.length_c   1.000
_cell.angle_alpha   90.00
_cell.angle_beta   90.00
_cell.angle_gamma   90.00
#
_symmetry.space_group_name_H-M   'P 1'
#
loop_
_entity.id
_entity.type
_entity.pdbx_description
1 polymer ?
#
loop_
_entity_poly.entity_id
_entity_poly.type
_entity_poly.pdbx_seq_one_letter_code
_entity_poly.pdbx_strand_id
1 'polypeptide(L)'
;MPTDPNNLPPSALEKWFTKEMFNDLFPFANLGWGSHPCFPYSYEAFVIAARYFPNFGTSSPSSIYTQTENTRRDLAAFFAHAVQETGENNAGLYDGKRPLNDAADCFYRGGFYNWFEGGPTSSFLDQNAPGYSPKDGDNCIAAGKYCAESPEITYFYPCSKNMSGQFFKGCYFGRGAIQISYNYNYGQFMDYLKTRNITVDLLNQPNLIMTKTDPPLAMLASLWFYMTPQPPKPAMHDIVMGE
;
A
#
# COMPACT_ATOMS: atom_id res chain seq x y z
N MET A 1 -1.66 -16.36 -7.40
CA MET A 1 -1.05 -16.53 -6.07
C MET A 1 0.20 -15.66 -6.04
N PRO A 2 0.48 -14.93 -4.95
CA PRO A 2 1.66 -14.07 -4.86
C PRO A 2 2.93 -14.92 -4.89
N THR A 3 3.94 -14.46 -5.61
CA THR A 3 5.24 -15.12 -5.72
C THR A 3 6.36 -14.09 -5.61
N ASP A 4 7.57 -14.55 -5.31
CA ASP A 4 8.76 -13.71 -5.30
C ASP A 4 9.71 -14.17 -6.43
N PRO A 5 9.88 -13.38 -7.50
CA PRO A 5 10.79 -13.76 -8.58
C PRO A 5 12.26 -13.85 -8.13
N ASN A 6 12.61 -13.18 -7.04
CA ASN A 6 13.97 -13.18 -6.50
C ASN A 6 14.20 -14.25 -5.42
N ASN A 7 13.15 -14.96 -5.00
CA ASN A 7 13.20 -15.98 -3.94
C ASN A 7 13.96 -15.51 -2.68
N LEU A 8 13.69 -14.29 -2.23
CA LEU A 8 14.33 -13.73 -1.05
C LEU A 8 14.01 -14.58 0.20
N PRO A 9 14.97 -14.72 1.13
CA PRO A 9 14.75 -15.48 2.35
C PRO A 9 13.68 -14.80 3.23
N PRO A 10 12.98 -15.57 4.08
CA PRO A 10 12.05 -15.01 5.04
C PRO A 10 12.66 -13.93 5.92
N SER A 11 11.92 -12.86 6.16
CA SER A 11 12.30 -11.77 7.06
C SER A 11 12.16 -12.18 8.53
N ALA A 12 12.75 -11.43 9.46
CA ALA A 12 12.60 -11.71 10.89
C ALA A 12 11.14 -11.54 11.37
N LEU A 13 10.34 -10.70 10.70
CA LEU A 13 8.92 -10.50 10.93
C LEU A 13 8.13 -11.82 10.87
N GLU A 14 8.46 -12.69 9.91
CA GLU A 14 7.78 -13.97 9.67
C GLU A 14 7.97 -14.99 10.81
N LYS A 15 8.86 -14.72 11.77
CA LYS A 15 9.06 -15.59 12.95
C LYS A 15 7.95 -15.45 13.99
N TRP A 16 7.20 -14.35 13.98
CA TRP A 16 6.24 -14.03 15.03
C TRP A 16 4.91 -13.47 14.51
N PHE A 17 4.89 -12.82 13.35
CA PHE A 17 3.67 -12.32 12.76
C PHE A 17 3.05 -13.37 11.84
N THR A 18 1.96 -14.00 12.28
CA THR A 18 1.34 -15.13 11.57
C THR A 18 0.22 -14.71 10.62
N LYS A 19 -0.16 -15.63 9.73
CA LYS A 19 -1.33 -15.47 8.88
C LYS A 19 -2.62 -15.31 9.69
N GLU A 20 -2.77 -16.02 10.81
CA GLU A 20 -3.95 -15.85 11.66
C GLU A 20 -4.00 -14.44 12.24
N MET A 21 -2.87 -13.89 12.70
CA MET A 21 -2.80 -12.51 13.18
C MET A 21 -3.18 -11.51 12.10
N PHE A 22 -2.66 -11.65 10.87
CA PHE A 22 -3.02 -10.75 9.77
C PHE A 22 -4.51 -10.82 9.44
N ASN A 23 -5.07 -12.03 9.36
CA ASN A 23 -6.48 -12.23 9.06
C ASN A 23 -7.40 -11.75 10.19
N ASP A 24 -6.94 -11.84 11.44
CA ASP A 24 -7.63 -11.27 12.59
C ASP A 24 -7.60 -9.74 12.55
N LEU A 25 -6.47 -9.12 12.22
CA LEU A 25 -6.37 -7.67 12.11
C LEU A 25 -7.17 -7.10 10.94
N PHE A 26 -7.27 -7.80 9.81
CA PHE A 26 -7.87 -7.29 8.57
C PHE A 26 -8.92 -8.23 7.97
N PRO A 27 -9.99 -8.58 8.72
CA PRO A 27 -11.03 -9.49 8.24
C PRO A 27 -11.81 -8.92 7.05
N PHE A 28 -11.85 -7.59 6.89
CA PHE A 28 -12.59 -6.90 5.84
C PHE A 28 -11.72 -6.40 4.69
N ALA A 29 -10.46 -6.84 4.58
CA ALA A 29 -9.60 -6.46 3.47
C ALA A 29 -10.25 -6.74 2.10
N ASN A 30 -9.84 -6.01 1.07
CA ASN A 30 -10.30 -6.20 -0.32
C ASN A 30 -11.83 -6.07 -0.46
N LEU A 31 -12.39 -4.92 -0.07
CA LEU A 31 -13.82 -4.60 -0.10
C LEU A 31 -14.70 -5.61 0.64
N GLY A 32 -14.18 -6.17 1.74
CA GLY A 32 -14.88 -7.15 2.56
C GLY A 32 -14.78 -8.59 2.07
N TRP A 33 -14.03 -8.88 1.00
CA TRP A 33 -13.75 -10.27 0.58
C TRP A 33 -12.74 -10.98 1.48
N GLY A 34 -12.07 -10.22 2.34
CA GLY A 34 -11.06 -10.70 3.26
C GLY A 34 -9.69 -10.87 2.62
N SER A 35 -8.75 -11.30 3.44
CA SER A 35 -7.39 -11.66 3.02
C SER A 35 -7.42 -12.94 2.19
N HIS A 36 -7.24 -12.80 0.88
CA HIS A 36 -7.16 -13.93 -0.04
C HIS A 36 -5.95 -13.78 -0.99
N PRO A 37 -5.17 -14.83 -1.26
CA PRO A 37 -4.00 -14.77 -2.15
C PRO A 37 -4.27 -14.37 -3.61
N CYS A 38 -5.54 -14.27 -4.02
CA CYS A 38 -5.91 -13.75 -5.34
C CYS A 38 -6.02 -12.21 -5.37
N PHE A 39 -6.02 -11.57 -4.21
CA PHE A 39 -6.24 -10.13 -4.09
C PHE A 39 -4.97 -9.42 -3.58
N PRO A 40 -4.88 -8.10 -3.82
CA PRO A 40 -3.67 -7.32 -3.54
C PRO A 40 -3.28 -7.32 -2.05
N TYR A 41 -4.28 -7.36 -1.16
CA TYR A 41 -4.06 -7.35 0.28
C TYR A 41 -4.25 -8.74 0.87
N SER A 42 -3.15 -9.50 0.94
CA SER A 42 -3.11 -10.81 1.58
C SER A 42 -1.87 -10.92 2.45
N TYR A 43 -1.90 -11.86 3.41
CA TYR A 43 -0.72 -12.16 4.23
C TYR A 43 0.48 -12.54 3.36
N GLU A 44 0.29 -13.40 2.35
CA GLU A 44 1.35 -13.83 1.43
C GLU A 44 1.94 -12.63 0.67
N ALA A 45 1.08 -11.72 0.21
CA ALA A 45 1.54 -10.51 -0.47
C ALA A 45 2.38 -9.63 0.47
N PHE A 46 1.93 -9.48 1.72
CA PHE A 46 2.59 -8.66 2.72
C PHE A 46 3.96 -9.22 3.12
N VAL A 47 4.06 -10.51 3.45
CA VAL A 47 5.35 -11.09 3.87
C VAL A 47 6.37 -11.14 2.74
N ILE A 48 5.94 -11.41 1.49
CA ILE A 48 6.84 -11.31 0.34
C ILE A 48 7.39 -9.89 0.21
N ALA A 49 6.55 -8.87 0.33
CA ALA A 49 6.97 -7.48 0.27
C ALA A 49 7.94 -7.11 1.43
N ALA A 50 7.69 -7.60 2.65
CA ALA A 50 8.55 -7.37 3.81
C ALA A 50 9.97 -7.91 3.63
N ARG A 51 10.17 -9.00 2.87
CA ARG A 51 11.52 -9.56 2.60
C ARG A 51 12.43 -8.61 1.84
N TYR A 52 11.88 -7.65 1.10
CA TYR A 52 12.65 -6.62 0.39
C TYR A 52 13.18 -5.52 1.33
N PHE A 53 12.69 -5.48 2.58
CA PHE A 53 13.05 -4.52 3.62
C PHE A 53 13.39 -5.27 4.91
N PRO A 54 14.54 -5.96 4.98
CA PRO A 54 14.87 -6.87 6.08
C PRO A 54 14.97 -6.20 7.46
N ASN A 55 15.06 -4.87 7.53
CA ASN A 55 15.06 -4.10 8.78
C ASN A 55 13.63 -3.79 9.28
N PHE A 56 12.62 -3.88 8.42
CA PHE A 56 11.22 -3.63 8.79
C PHE A 56 10.72 -4.71 9.76
N GLY A 57 10.03 -4.27 10.83
CA GLY A 57 9.52 -5.18 11.85
C GLY A 57 10.63 -5.97 12.54
N THR A 58 11.81 -5.35 12.69
CA THR A 58 12.95 -5.88 13.43
C THR A 58 13.27 -4.99 14.63
N SER A 59 14.20 -5.45 15.47
CA SER A 59 14.56 -4.72 16.67
C SER A 59 15.74 -3.78 16.44
N SER A 60 15.50 -2.48 16.61
CA SER A 60 16.57 -1.51 16.89
C SER A 60 16.65 -1.23 18.39
N PRO A 61 17.84 -0.91 18.94
CA PRO A 61 17.98 -0.48 20.32
C PRO A 61 17.09 0.74 20.61
N SER A 62 16.34 0.69 21.71
CA SER A 62 15.55 1.81 22.21
C SER A 62 15.80 1.97 23.71
N SER A 63 15.92 3.20 24.18
CA SER A 63 16.02 3.52 25.61
C SER A 63 14.65 3.53 26.31
N ILE A 64 13.55 3.52 25.55
CA ILE A 64 12.18 3.67 26.05
C ILE A 64 11.40 2.35 26.00
N TYR A 65 11.63 1.55 24.95
CA TYR A 65 10.85 0.35 24.68
C TYR A 65 11.69 -0.92 24.75
N THR A 66 11.09 -2.02 25.20
CA THR A 66 11.71 -3.33 25.08
C THR A 66 11.90 -3.72 23.61
N GLN A 67 12.77 -4.69 23.36
CA GLN A 67 13.04 -5.20 22.01
C GLN A 67 11.76 -5.62 21.28
N THR A 68 10.90 -6.37 21.97
CA THR A 68 9.62 -6.85 21.43
C THR A 68 8.64 -5.72 21.16
N GLU A 69 8.53 -4.76 22.07
CA GLU A 69 7.65 -3.59 21.88
C GLU A 69 8.11 -2.74 20.69
N ASN A 70 9.41 -2.48 20.57
CA ASN A 70 9.95 -1.68 19.47
C ASN A 70 9.69 -2.35 18.12
N THR A 71 9.93 -3.67 18.04
CA THR A 71 9.68 -4.49 16.84
C THR A 71 8.21 -4.47 16.43
N ARG A 72 7.30 -4.62 17.41
CA ARG A 72 5.85 -4.63 17.15
C ARG A 72 5.31 -3.23 16.83
N ARG A 73 5.93 -2.17 17.38
CA ARG A 73 5.55 -0.79 17.09
C ARG A 73 5.75 -0.43 15.62
N ASP A 74 6.85 -0.86 15.02
CA ASP A 74 7.12 -0.62 13.60
C ASP A 74 6.03 -1.22 12.69
N LEU A 75 5.66 -2.47 12.95
CA LEU A 75 4.55 -3.13 12.25
C LEU A 75 3.22 -2.42 12.49
N ALA A 76 2.92 -2.09 13.75
CA ALA A 76 1.66 -1.44 14.13
C ALA A 76 1.54 -0.05 13.51
N ALA A 77 2.64 0.71 13.40
CA ALA A 77 2.67 2.02 12.77
C ALA A 77 2.36 1.92 11.26
N PHE A 78 3.02 1.01 10.54
CA PHE A 78 2.71 0.76 9.13
C PHE A 78 1.23 0.43 8.92
N PHE A 79 0.67 -0.45 9.76
CA PHE A 79 -0.74 -0.83 9.67
C PHE A 79 -1.69 0.29 10.07
N ALA A 80 -1.35 1.14 11.05
CA ALA A 80 -2.16 2.30 11.40
C ALA A 80 -2.30 3.26 10.20
N HIS A 81 -1.20 3.50 9.48
CA HIS A 81 -1.25 4.26 8.22
C HIS A 81 -2.11 3.56 7.17
N ALA A 82 -1.97 2.25 7.01
CA ALA A 82 -2.80 1.52 6.06
C ALA A 82 -4.30 1.58 6.40
N VAL A 83 -4.67 1.50 7.68
CA VAL A 83 -6.06 1.65 8.13
C VAL A 83 -6.58 3.05 7.80
N GLN A 84 -5.77 4.09 8.02
CA GLN A 84 -6.15 5.45 7.67
C GLN A 84 -6.35 5.63 6.15
N GLU A 85 -5.41 5.13 5.34
CA GLU A 85 -5.40 5.36 3.89
C GLU A 85 -6.39 4.47 3.12
N THR A 86 -6.63 3.25 3.59
CA THR A 86 -7.41 2.23 2.86
C THR A 86 -8.55 1.62 3.67
N GLY A 87 -8.82 2.14 4.87
CA GLY A 87 -9.84 1.58 5.74
C GLY A 87 -11.26 1.67 5.21
N GLU A 88 -12.13 0.78 5.68
CA GLU A 88 -13.58 0.84 5.48
C GLU A 88 -14.17 2.14 6.06
N ASN A 89 -13.58 2.65 7.14
CA ASN A 89 -13.98 3.87 7.84
C ASN A 89 -15.47 3.87 8.24
N ASN A 90 -15.96 2.72 8.72
CA ASN A 90 -17.36 2.52 9.04
C ASN A 90 -17.78 3.24 10.33
N ALA A 91 -18.19 4.50 10.20
CA ALA A 91 -18.71 5.31 11.30
C ALA A 91 -20.00 4.73 11.93
N GLY A 92 -20.72 3.87 11.20
CA GLY A 92 -21.93 3.20 11.69
C GLY A 92 -21.67 2.24 12.87
N LEU A 93 -20.41 1.87 13.12
CA LEU A 93 -20.02 1.11 14.31
C LEU A 93 -20.22 1.91 15.62
N TYR A 94 -20.24 3.24 15.55
CA TYR A 94 -20.45 4.15 16.68
C TYR A 94 -21.92 4.57 16.82
N ASP A 95 -22.85 3.62 16.70
CA ASP A 95 -24.29 3.85 16.76
C ASP A 95 -24.87 3.94 18.18
N GLY A 96 -24.00 3.93 19.21
CA GLY A 96 -24.38 3.98 20.63
C GLY A 96 -24.95 2.67 21.18
N LYS A 97 -25.08 1.60 20.37
CA LYS A 97 -25.60 0.31 20.83
C LYS A 97 -24.53 -0.58 21.47
N ARG A 98 -23.25 -0.23 21.33
CA ARG A 98 -22.11 -0.96 21.87
C ARG A 98 -21.18 -0.03 22.67
N PRO A 99 -20.40 -0.55 23.62
CA PRO A 99 -19.35 0.20 24.29
C PRO A 99 -18.39 0.85 23.29
N LEU A 100 -17.85 2.02 23.63
CA LEU A 100 -16.94 2.76 22.74
C LEU A 100 -15.69 1.96 22.38
N ASN A 101 -15.15 1.18 23.32
CA ASN A 101 -13.98 0.35 23.07
C ASN A 101 -14.30 -0.75 22.05
N ASP A 102 -15.43 -1.44 22.18
CA ASP A 102 -15.85 -2.46 21.21
C ASP A 102 -16.09 -1.87 19.81
N ALA A 103 -16.63 -0.64 19.74
CA ALA A 103 -16.78 0.07 18.47
C ALA A 103 -15.42 0.40 17.84
N ALA A 104 -14.46 0.87 18.66
CA ALA A 104 -13.11 1.17 18.21
C ALA A 104 -12.38 -0.10 17.73
N ASP A 105 -12.47 -1.19 18.49
CA ASP A 105 -11.88 -2.48 18.12
C ASP A 105 -12.44 -2.99 16.78
N CYS A 106 -13.75 -2.84 16.55
CA CYS A 106 -14.34 -3.16 15.25
C CYS A 106 -13.86 -2.22 14.14
N PHE A 107 -13.80 -0.91 14.40
CA PHE A 107 -13.46 0.11 13.41
C PHE A 107 -12.04 -0.08 12.88
N TYR A 108 -11.07 -0.32 13.76
CA TYR A 108 -9.68 -0.48 13.36
C TYR A 108 -9.39 -1.81 12.65
N ARG A 109 -10.32 -2.77 12.66
CA ARG A 109 -10.27 -4.00 11.85
C ARG A 109 -10.71 -3.79 10.40
N GLY A 110 -11.10 -2.58 10.03
CA GLY A 110 -11.50 -2.20 8.68
C GLY A 110 -10.35 -1.89 7.72
N GLY A 111 -9.08 -2.11 8.08
CA GLY A 111 -7.93 -1.79 7.22
C GLY A 111 -7.87 -2.59 5.91
N PHE A 112 -7.14 -2.08 4.92
CA PHE A 112 -6.98 -2.69 3.59
C PHE A 112 -8.29 -2.93 2.83
N TYR A 113 -9.35 -2.17 3.13
CA TYR A 113 -10.65 -2.32 2.49
C TYR A 113 -10.63 -1.80 1.05
N ASN A 114 -10.19 -0.56 0.85
CA ASN A 114 -10.23 0.13 -0.43
C ASN A 114 -8.94 -0.09 -1.25
N TRP A 115 -9.07 -0.38 -2.55
CA TRP A 115 -7.93 -0.50 -3.47
C TRP A 115 -7.46 0.84 -4.03
N PHE A 116 -8.39 1.75 -4.22
CA PHE A 116 -8.19 3.01 -4.92
C PHE A 116 -8.69 4.18 -4.08
N GLU A 117 -8.06 5.33 -4.29
CA GLU A 117 -8.40 6.57 -3.62
C GLU A 117 -9.88 6.93 -3.81
N GLY A 118 -10.51 7.35 -2.71
CA GLY A 118 -11.93 7.69 -2.68
C GLY A 118 -12.88 6.50 -2.82
N GLY A 119 -12.41 5.28 -2.54
CA GLY A 119 -13.22 4.05 -2.59
C GLY A 119 -14.49 4.08 -1.72
N PRO A 120 -15.30 3.01 -1.72
CA PRO A 120 -15.24 1.83 -2.60
C PRO A 120 -15.68 2.13 -4.04
N THR A 121 -16.37 3.24 -4.24
CA THR A 121 -16.79 3.76 -5.55
C THR A 121 -16.01 5.04 -5.83
N SER A 122 -14.85 4.90 -6.48
CA SER A 122 -13.97 6.03 -6.71
C SER A 122 -14.52 6.96 -7.79
N SER A 123 -14.61 8.24 -7.46
CA SER A 123 -14.99 9.29 -8.43
C SER A 123 -13.93 9.52 -9.53
N PHE A 124 -12.72 8.98 -9.37
CA PHE A 124 -11.65 9.10 -10.35
C PHE A 124 -11.73 8.07 -11.48
N LEU A 125 -12.51 7.02 -11.30
CA LEU A 125 -12.62 5.90 -12.23
C LEU A 125 -13.85 6.03 -13.15
N ASP A 126 -13.91 5.17 -14.17
CA ASP A 126 -15.13 4.99 -14.95
C ASP A 126 -16.26 4.53 -14.01
N GLN A 127 -17.42 5.18 -14.08
CA GLN A 127 -18.55 4.84 -13.23
C GLN A 127 -19.15 3.46 -13.55
N ASN A 128 -18.82 2.88 -14.72
CA ASN A 128 -19.13 1.48 -15.04
C ASN A 128 -18.12 0.48 -14.45
N ALA A 129 -16.96 0.95 -14.02
CA ALA A 129 -15.89 0.17 -13.38
C ALA A 129 -15.29 1.00 -12.23
N PRO A 130 -16.06 1.25 -11.14
CA PRO A 130 -15.74 2.30 -10.19
C PRO A 130 -14.74 1.87 -9.10
N GLY A 131 -14.11 0.70 -9.23
CA GLY A 131 -13.13 0.21 -8.25
C GLY A 131 -13.55 -1.08 -7.53
N TYR A 132 -14.46 -1.87 -8.10
CA TYR A 132 -14.86 -3.18 -7.56
C TYR A 132 -13.97 -4.33 -8.04
N SER A 133 -12.93 -4.02 -8.81
CA SER A 133 -11.85 -4.93 -9.15
C SER A 133 -10.52 -4.18 -9.22
N PRO A 134 -9.38 -4.80 -8.86
CA PRO A 134 -8.05 -4.20 -9.06
C PRO A 134 -7.73 -3.78 -10.50
N LYS A 135 -8.47 -4.28 -11.50
CA LYS A 135 -8.29 -3.88 -12.91
C LYS A 135 -8.96 -2.55 -13.26
N ASP A 136 -9.92 -2.11 -12.46
CA ASP A 136 -10.72 -0.91 -12.72
C ASP A 136 -9.85 0.36 -12.75
N GLY A 137 -8.72 0.34 -12.04
CA GLY A 137 -7.74 1.43 -11.98
C GLY A 137 -6.85 1.59 -13.23
N ASP A 138 -7.10 0.85 -14.33
CA ASP A 138 -6.37 0.97 -15.60
C ASP A 138 -6.60 2.31 -16.31
N ASN A 139 -7.70 2.98 -15.97
CA ASN A 139 -8.12 4.23 -16.57
C ASN A 139 -8.63 5.18 -15.49
N CYS A 140 -8.56 6.48 -15.74
CA CYS A 140 -9.14 7.49 -14.86
C CYS A 140 -9.62 8.70 -15.66
N ILE A 141 -10.48 9.50 -15.03
CA ILE A 141 -10.80 10.85 -15.49
C ILE A 141 -9.66 11.82 -15.14
N ALA A 142 -9.75 13.07 -15.64
CA ALA A 142 -8.72 14.08 -15.43
C ALA A 142 -8.35 14.30 -13.94
N ALA A 143 -9.33 14.20 -13.04
CA ALA A 143 -9.11 14.35 -11.60
C ALA A 143 -8.15 13.28 -11.03
N GLY A 144 -8.17 12.05 -11.55
CA GLY A 144 -7.29 10.97 -11.10
C GLY A 144 -5.89 10.97 -11.73
N LYS A 145 -5.55 11.97 -12.56
CA LYS A 145 -4.27 11.96 -13.29
C LYS A 145 -3.08 12.07 -12.32
N TYR A 146 -3.16 12.98 -11.34
CA TYR A 146 -2.13 13.26 -10.34
C TYR A 146 -0.74 13.39 -10.97
N CYS A 147 -0.67 14.22 -11.98
CA CYS A 147 0.54 14.46 -12.75
C CYS A 147 1.15 15.80 -12.32
N ALA A 148 2.33 15.75 -11.73
CA ALA A 148 3.15 16.92 -11.43
C ALA A 148 4.16 17.14 -12.56
N GLU A 149 4.27 18.38 -13.04
CA GLU A 149 5.18 18.76 -14.13
C GLU A 149 6.07 19.92 -13.68
N SER A 150 7.39 19.67 -13.70
CA SER A 150 8.47 20.67 -13.64
C SER A 150 9.55 20.21 -14.64
N PRO A 151 10.51 21.05 -15.06
CA PRO A 151 11.60 20.59 -15.92
C PRO A 151 12.31 19.34 -15.39
N GLU A 152 12.54 19.28 -14.07
CA GLU A 152 13.19 18.16 -13.38
C GLU A 152 12.27 16.92 -13.34
N ILE A 153 11.03 17.07 -12.88
CA ILE A 153 10.10 15.95 -12.78
C ILE A 153 9.79 15.38 -14.16
N THR A 154 9.59 16.23 -15.17
CA THR A 154 9.30 15.80 -16.54
C THR A 154 10.50 15.09 -17.18
N TYR A 155 11.71 15.47 -16.82
CA TYR A 155 12.92 14.80 -17.31
C TYR A 155 13.05 13.37 -16.76
N PHE A 156 12.83 13.17 -15.46
CA PHE A 156 13.00 11.85 -14.82
C PHE A 156 11.73 10.99 -14.88
N TYR A 157 10.57 11.58 -14.63
CA TYR A 157 9.29 10.90 -14.41
C TYR A 157 8.16 11.55 -15.22
N PRO A 158 8.28 11.60 -16.56
CA PRO A 158 7.27 12.23 -17.41
C PRO A 158 5.91 11.57 -17.23
N CYS A 159 4.86 12.38 -17.22
CA CYS A 159 3.50 11.86 -17.22
C CYS A 159 3.16 11.22 -18.56
N SER A 160 2.49 10.07 -18.52
CA SER A 160 1.98 9.45 -19.72
C SER A 160 0.91 10.34 -20.37
N LYS A 161 1.00 10.48 -21.69
CA LYS A 161 0.03 11.20 -22.53
C LYS A 161 -1.02 10.27 -23.14
N ASN A 162 -0.95 8.98 -22.82
CA ASN A 162 -1.83 7.96 -23.37
C ASN A 162 -3.26 8.14 -22.87
N MET A 163 -4.21 8.04 -23.81
CA MET A 163 -5.64 8.14 -23.55
C MET A 163 -6.40 7.03 -24.27
N SER A 164 -7.59 6.70 -23.75
CA SER A 164 -8.56 5.82 -24.38
C SER A 164 -9.94 6.47 -24.30
N GLY A 165 -10.39 7.02 -25.42
CA GLY A 165 -11.57 7.90 -25.44
C GLY A 165 -11.36 9.11 -24.53
N GLN A 166 -12.28 9.31 -23.59
CA GLN A 166 -12.21 10.40 -22.61
C GLN A 166 -11.33 10.11 -21.38
N PHE A 167 -10.80 8.88 -21.27
CA PHE A 167 -10.04 8.44 -20.10
C PHE A 167 -8.53 8.53 -20.33
N PHE A 168 -7.80 8.77 -19.26
CA PHE A 168 -6.34 8.78 -19.22
C PHE A 168 -5.82 7.39 -18.81
N LYS A 169 -4.63 7.04 -19.29
CA LYS A 169 -3.88 5.84 -18.85
C LYS A 169 -2.80 6.17 -17.81
N GLY A 170 -2.25 7.39 -17.87
CA GLY A 170 -1.32 7.94 -16.88
C GLY A 170 -2.04 8.41 -15.62
N CYS A 171 -2.56 7.46 -14.85
CA CYS A 171 -3.36 7.70 -13.66
C CYS A 171 -2.54 7.44 -12.40
N TYR A 172 -2.06 8.48 -11.73
CA TYR A 172 -1.18 8.36 -10.56
C TYR A 172 -1.89 8.69 -9.23
N PHE A 173 -3.22 8.55 -9.19
CA PHE A 173 -3.98 8.56 -7.93
C PHE A 173 -3.58 7.40 -7.01
N GLY A 174 -3.97 7.49 -5.73
CA GLY A 174 -3.55 6.56 -4.69
C GLY A 174 -3.78 5.08 -5.01
N ARG A 175 -2.72 4.28 -4.83
CA ARG A 175 -2.77 2.79 -4.88
C ARG A 175 -1.90 2.16 -3.80
N GLY A 176 -2.22 0.91 -3.45
CA GLY A 176 -1.53 0.17 -2.41
C GLY A 176 -2.04 0.52 -1.01
N ALA A 177 -1.41 -0.06 0.00
CA ALA A 177 -1.79 0.12 1.41
C ALA A 177 -1.59 1.55 1.93
N ILE A 178 -0.59 2.28 1.45
CA ILE A 178 -0.31 3.67 1.84
C ILE A 178 -0.69 4.66 0.71
N GLN A 179 -1.45 4.20 -0.29
CA GLN A 179 -1.98 5.06 -1.36
C GLN A 179 -0.91 5.94 -2.04
N ILE A 180 0.20 5.33 -2.50
CA ILE A 180 1.27 6.10 -3.16
C ILE A 180 0.68 6.82 -4.37
N SER A 181 1.05 8.10 -4.50
CA SER A 181 0.39 9.03 -5.41
C SER A 181 1.43 9.89 -6.13
N TYR A 182 1.07 10.41 -7.30
CA TYR A 182 1.89 11.20 -8.22
C TYR A 182 2.95 10.43 -9.01
N ASN A 183 3.13 10.86 -10.27
CA ASN A 183 4.09 10.31 -11.23
C ASN A 183 5.51 10.14 -10.67
N TYR A 184 6.01 11.09 -9.88
CA TYR A 184 7.35 11.00 -9.32
C TYR A 184 7.50 9.89 -8.28
N ASN A 185 6.45 9.54 -7.51
CA ASN A 185 6.51 8.42 -6.57
C ASN A 185 6.44 7.08 -7.32
N TYR A 186 5.56 6.99 -8.32
CA TYR A 186 5.49 5.82 -9.20
C TYR A 186 6.83 5.57 -9.91
N GLY A 187 7.46 6.65 -10.40
CA GLY A 187 8.75 6.61 -11.06
C GLY A 187 9.90 6.22 -10.14
N GLN A 188 9.99 6.82 -8.95
CA GLN A 188 11.02 6.45 -7.96
C GLN A 188 10.85 5.01 -7.47
N PHE A 189 9.62 4.56 -7.24
CA PHE A 189 9.36 3.16 -6.91
C PHE A 189 9.76 2.22 -8.05
N MET A 190 9.47 2.59 -9.30
CA MET A 190 9.94 1.85 -10.48
C MET A 190 11.47 1.76 -10.54
N ASP A 191 12.19 2.83 -10.20
CA ASP A 191 13.65 2.81 -10.13
C ASP A 191 14.16 1.90 -9.01
N TYR A 192 13.52 1.92 -7.84
CA TYR A 192 13.81 0.97 -6.76
C TYR A 192 13.62 -0.48 -7.24
N LEU A 193 12.52 -0.80 -7.92
CA LEU A 193 12.27 -2.13 -8.47
C LEU A 193 13.38 -2.57 -9.45
N LYS A 194 13.89 -1.66 -10.29
CA LYS A 194 15.03 -1.95 -11.17
C LYS A 194 16.28 -2.35 -10.37
N THR A 195 16.56 -1.71 -9.24
CA THR A 195 17.69 -2.11 -8.37
C THR A 195 17.52 -3.50 -7.75
N ARG A 196 16.30 -4.05 -7.80
CA ARG A 196 15.93 -5.38 -7.34
C ARG A 196 15.68 -6.36 -8.50
N ASN A 197 16.17 -6.04 -9.71
CA ASN A 197 15.98 -6.85 -10.92
C ASN A 197 14.50 -7.08 -11.30
N ILE A 198 13.61 -6.15 -10.94
CA ILE A 198 12.19 -6.18 -11.30
C ILE A 198 11.92 -5.05 -12.29
N THR A 199 11.63 -5.41 -13.54
CA THR A 199 11.34 -4.45 -14.60
C THR A 199 9.84 -4.31 -14.80
N VAL A 200 9.33 -3.10 -14.59
CA VAL A 200 7.95 -2.68 -14.85
C VAL A 200 7.95 -1.25 -15.38
N ASP A 201 6.89 -0.86 -16.08
CA ASP A 201 6.70 0.52 -16.55
C ASP A 201 5.52 1.15 -15.79
N LEU A 202 5.79 1.68 -14.60
CA LEU A 202 4.75 2.27 -13.75
C LEU A 202 4.33 3.67 -14.21
N LEU A 203 5.09 4.30 -15.11
CA LEU A 203 4.71 5.60 -15.67
C LEU A 203 3.64 5.43 -16.76
N ASN A 204 3.73 4.39 -17.60
CA ASN A 204 2.70 4.12 -18.60
C ASN A 204 1.63 3.12 -18.14
N GLN A 205 1.94 2.26 -17.16
CA GLN A 205 1.03 1.25 -16.63
C GLN A 205 0.96 1.31 -15.09
N PRO A 206 0.50 2.43 -14.50
CA PRO A 206 0.48 2.63 -13.05
C PRO A 206 -0.36 1.58 -12.31
N ASN A 207 -1.37 1.00 -12.95
CA ASN A 207 -2.22 0.00 -12.33
C ASN A 207 -1.54 -1.37 -12.11
N LEU A 208 -0.31 -1.56 -12.59
CA LEU A 208 0.50 -2.71 -12.21
C LEU A 208 0.73 -2.79 -10.70
N ILE A 209 0.67 -1.66 -9.98
CA ILE A 209 0.71 -1.66 -8.50
C ILE A 209 -0.37 -2.58 -7.91
N MET A 210 -1.59 -2.56 -8.45
CA MET A 210 -2.71 -3.34 -7.89
C MET A 210 -2.88 -4.70 -8.55
N THR A 211 -2.35 -4.91 -9.76
CA THR A 211 -2.61 -6.14 -10.53
C THR A 211 -1.45 -7.11 -10.55
N LYS A 212 -0.20 -6.66 -10.35
CA LYS A 212 0.99 -7.52 -10.36
C LYS A 212 1.16 -8.25 -9.02
N THR A 213 1.46 -9.55 -9.09
CA THR A 213 1.60 -10.43 -7.92
C THR A 213 2.95 -11.16 -7.84
N ASP A 214 3.88 -10.85 -8.74
CA ASP A 214 5.20 -11.48 -8.92
C ASP A 214 6.33 -10.44 -9.14
N PRO A 215 6.69 -9.61 -8.15
CA PRO A 215 6.19 -9.64 -6.78
C PRO A 215 4.90 -8.83 -6.58
N PRO A 216 4.21 -9.00 -5.44
CA PRO A 216 3.01 -8.25 -5.06
C PRO A 216 3.31 -6.76 -4.86
N LEU A 217 3.05 -5.95 -5.89
CA LEU A 217 3.45 -4.55 -5.91
C LEU A 217 2.65 -3.66 -4.95
N ALA A 218 1.39 -4.00 -4.65
CA ALA A 218 0.55 -3.17 -3.77
C ALA A 218 1.16 -3.02 -2.36
N MET A 219 1.63 -4.12 -1.79
CA MET A 219 2.31 -4.13 -0.49
C MET A 219 3.76 -3.64 -0.63
N LEU A 220 4.46 -4.01 -1.69
CA LEU A 220 5.86 -3.62 -1.89
C LEU A 220 6.03 -2.11 -2.10
N ALA A 221 5.14 -1.46 -2.84
CA ALA A 221 5.12 0.00 -3.03
C ALA A 221 4.87 0.72 -1.71
N SER A 222 4.01 0.16 -0.86
CA SER A 222 3.63 0.77 0.41
C SER A 222 4.77 0.65 1.43
N LEU A 223 5.40 -0.51 1.53
CA LEU A 223 6.59 -0.69 2.35
C LEU A 223 7.76 0.13 1.82
N TRP A 224 7.94 0.24 0.50
CA TRP A 224 8.92 1.14 -0.08
C TRP A 224 8.72 2.57 0.39
N PHE A 225 7.49 3.09 0.32
CA PHE A 225 7.20 4.45 0.77
C PHE A 225 7.47 4.63 2.28
N TYR A 226 7.08 3.66 3.10
CA TYR A 226 7.30 3.68 4.54
C TYR A 226 8.80 3.63 4.93
N MET A 227 9.60 2.88 4.17
CA MET A 227 11.01 2.62 4.45
C MET A 227 11.98 3.56 3.72
N THR A 228 11.49 4.46 2.85
CA THR A 228 12.36 5.29 2.00
C THR A 228 12.28 6.76 2.40
N PRO A 229 13.40 7.41 2.75
CA PRO A 229 13.40 8.84 3.02
C PRO A 229 13.12 9.63 1.74
N GLN A 230 12.33 10.70 1.87
CA GLN A 230 12.08 11.66 0.79
C GLN A 230 12.44 13.07 1.29
N PRO A 231 13.70 13.51 1.13
CA PRO A 231 14.18 14.77 1.67
C PRO A 231 13.23 15.95 1.40
N PRO A 232 12.95 16.79 2.41
CA PRO A 232 13.58 16.82 3.74
C PRO A 232 12.99 15.82 4.75
N LYS A 233 12.02 14.98 4.36
CA LYS A 233 11.35 14.03 5.25
C LYS A 233 12.20 12.76 5.41
N PRO A 234 12.51 12.33 6.65
CA PRO A 234 13.14 11.02 6.88
C PRO A 234 12.15 9.88 6.56
N ALA A 235 12.61 8.63 6.59
CA ALA A 235 11.69 7.50 6.45
C ALA A 235 10.77 7.42 7.67
N MET A 236 9.55 6.89 7.47
CA MET A 236 8.60 6.71 8.56
C MET A 236 9.11 5.68 9.56
N HIS A 237 9.76 4.63 9.05
CA HIS A 237 10.49 3.65 9.85
C HIS A 237 11.48 4.30 10.82
N ASP A 238 12.37 5.17 10.33
CA ASP A 238 13.41 5.80 11.15
C ASP A 238 12.80 6.61 12.31
N ILE A 239 11.71 7.34 12.05
CA ILE A 239 10.96 8.06 13.09
C ILE A 239 10.41 7.10 14.13
N VAL A 240 9.79 6.00 13.69
CA VAL A 240 9.19 5.02 14.59
C VAL A 240 10.25 4.30 15.38
N MET A 241 11.42 4.00 14.80
CA MET A 241 12.52 3.29 15.46
C MET A 241 13.41 4.19 16.31
N GLY A 242 13.39 5.51 16.06
CA GLY A 242 14.20 6.50 16.76
C GLY A 242 15.62 6.63 16.20
N GLU A 243 15.78 6.51 14.88
CA GLU A 243 17.05 6.56 14.14
C GLU A 243 17.32 7.91 13.46
#